data_AF-A0A5K1K174-F1
#
_entry.id   AF-A0A5K1K174-F1
#
_cell.length_a   1.000
_cell.length_b   1.000
_cell.length_c   1.000
_cell.angle_alpha   90.00
_cell.angle_beta   90.00
_cell.angle_gamma   90.00
#
_symmetry.space_group_name_H-M   'P 1'
#
loop_
_entity.id
_entity.type
_entity.pdbx_description
1 polymer ?
#
loop_
_entity_poly.entity_id
_entity_poly.type
_entity_poly.pdbx_seq_one_letter_code
_entity_poly.pdbx_strand_id
1 'polypeptide(L)'
;MSPNPQAGPPAPPPTVPSVLLPELLGFIPQFLLDDIINIANDEARQSVDAMEHSSTKDKDADWDPTQEIEQGLVAFQTLLESHVDVAFDFFEAWSMRNIFAVPADLPIVAPHQAGLDLAGAAEQPERESELLAEIDELRRKVHAQRKLKRLFTRAVHKSAKDLGHARTRLDRLAFLRAPQIHALHALPDELQAMYASVSALPPADAMDPASAAPTTEPGKRPWETSKTGYLNWAVGQLMERAKEKAQGEQVGEDGPAFAEGSAEVGAAVGAAYGVGRAEDVKAMLEAVGGDLAKGKERRGWTRGRVEVGKRPCGLDRACIFIMFSILFVVL
;
A
#
# COMPACT_ATOMS: atom_id res chain seq x y z
N MET A 1 51.38 -80.23 8.33
CA MET A 1 50.98 -78.92 8.88
C MET A 1 51.61 -77.84 8.00
N SER A 2 50.83 -77.29 7.08
CA SER A 2 51.20 -76.06 6.36
C SER A 2 50.13 -75.03 6.69
N PRO A 3 50.49 -73.83 7.17
CA PRO A 3 49.52 -72.85 7.63
C PRO A 3 48.88 -72.14 6.44
N ASN A 4 47.54 -72.03 6.51
CA ASN A 4 46.71 -71.27 5.58
C ASN A 4 47.04 -69.76 5.75
N PRO A 5 47.37 -69.00 4.68
CA PRO A 5 47.64 -67.58 4.81
C PRO A 5 46.35 -66.84 5.19
N GLN A 6 46.51 -65.92 6.13
CA GLN A 6 45.46 -65.13 6.76
C GLN A 6 44.55 -64.47 5.72
N ALA A 7 43.25 -64.74 5.81
CA ALA A 7 42.23 -63.91 5.19
C ALA A 7 42.31 -62.52 5.84
N GLY A 8 42.63 -61.50 5.04
CA GLY A 8 42.53 -60.11 5.47
C GLY A 8 41.10 -59.77 5.91
N PRO A 9 40.92 -58.69 6.70
CA PRO A 9 39.60 -58.28 7.15
C PRO A 9 38.64 -58.10 5.96
N PRO A 10 37.37 -58.52 6.08
CA PRO A 10 36.40 -58.39 5.01
C PRO A 10 36.28 -56.92 4.61
N ALA A 11 36.42 -56.64 3.32
CA ALA A 11 36.24 -55.31 2.77
C ALA A 11 34.83 -54.79 3.16
N PRO A 12 34.69 -53.51 3.52
CA PRO A 12 33.39 -52.94 3.85
C PRO A 12 32.43 -53.14 2.66
N PRO A 13 31.15 -53.47 2.93
CA PRO A 13 30.17 -53.65 1.87
C PRO A 13 30.08 -52.37 1.03
N PRO A 14 29.84 -52.49 -0.29
CA PRO A 14 29.66 -51.34 -1.14
C PRO A 14 28.49 -50.51 -0.59
N THR A 15 28.76 -49.26 -0.24
CA THR A 15 27.74 -48.30 0.20
C THR A 15 27.30 -47.46 -0.99
N VAL A 16 26.03 -47.05 -0.96
CA VAL A 16 25.48 -46.11 -1.94
C VAL A 16 26.27 -44.79 -1.95
N PRO A 17 26.24 -44.03 -3.05
CA PRO A 17 26.85 -42.70 -3.09
C PRO A 17 26.34 -41.83 -1.95
N SER A 18 27.27 -41.11 -1.30
CA SER A 18 27.04 -40.31 -0.08
C SER A 18 26.03 -39.16 -0.24
N VAL A 19 25.52 -38.92 -1.46
CA VAL A 19 24.58 -37.87 -1.82
C VAL A 19 23.12 -38.32 -1.68
N LEU A 20 22.84 -39.62 -1.86
CA LEU A 20 21.45 -40.13 -1.83
C LEU A 20 20.82 -40.02 -0.44
N LEU A 21 21.64 -40.19 0.60
CA LEU A 21 21.14 -40.19 1.96
C LEU A 21 20.74 -38.78 2.43
N PRO A 22 21.58 -37.73 2.26
CA PRO A 22 21.15 -36.35 2.50
C PRO A 22 19.96 -35.92 1.66
N GLU A 23 19.86 -36.40 0.41
CA GLU A 23 18.73 -36.13 -0.46
C GLU A 23 17.43 -36.77 0.05
N LEU A 24 17.49 -37.99 0.58
CA LEU A 24 16.33 -38.70 1.13
C LEU A 24 15.89 -38.13 2.48
N LEU A 25 16.82 -37.80 3.36
CA LEU A 25 16.53 -37.28 4.70
C LEU A 25 16.25 -35.77 4.71
N GLY A 26 16.74 -35.04 3.70
CA GLY A 26 16.68 -33.57 3.66
C GLY A 26 17.69 -32.88 4.58
N PHE A 27 18.56 -33.64 5.26
CA PHE A 27 19.65 -33.14 6.10
C PHE A 27 20.84 -34.11 6.05
N ILE A 28 22.03 -33.62 6.42
CA ILE A 28 23.24 -34.43 6.49
C ILE A 28 23.31 -35.09 7.88
N PRO A 29 23.39 -36.43 7.97
CA PRO A 29 23.40 -37.14 9.27
C PRO A 29 24.53 -36.72 10.21
N GLN A 30 25.69 -36.35 9.67
CA GLN A 30 26.82 -35.87 10.47
C GLN A 30 26.44 -34.64 11.30
N PHE A 31 25.71 -33.67 10.71
CA PHE A 31 25.26 -32.50 11.46
C PHE A 31 24.26 -32.84 12.56
N LEU A 32 23.39 -33.84 12.35
CA LEU A 32 22.50 -34.31 13.41
C LEU A 32 23.29 -34.93 14.58
N LEU A 33 24.32 -35.73 14.27
CA LEU A 33 25.17 -36.35 15.28
C LEU A 33 25.99 -35.28 16.02
N ASP A 34 26.59 -34.33 15.31
CA ASP A 34 27.29 -33.18 15.91
C ASP A 34 26.38 -32.39 16.86
N ASP A 35 25.15 -32.09 16.44
CA ASP A 35 24.17 -31.37 17.27
C ASP A 35 23.81 -32.16 18.54
N ILE A 36 23.63 -33.48 18.43
CA ILE A 36 23.35 -34.36 19.60
C ILE A 36 24.54 -34.36 20.57
N ILE A 37 25.76 -34.47 20.06
CA ILE A 37 26.98 -34.49 20.87
C ILE A 37 27.17 -33.16 21.59
N ASN A 38 26.94 -32.05 20.90
CA ASN A 38 27.02 -30.71 21.48
C ASN A 38 25.99 -30.54 22.62
N ILE A 39 24.73 -30.91 22.38
CA ILE A 39 23.67 -30.84 23.40
C ILE A 39 24.01 -31.73 24.60
N ALA A 40 24.50 -32.94 24.38
CA ALA A 40 24.84 -33.86 25.47
C ALA A 40 26.01 -33.35 26.32
N ASN A 41 27.02 -32.76 25.68
CA ASN A 41 28.15 -32.14 26.38
C ASN A 41 27.72 -30.91 27.20
N ASP A 42 26.83 -30.09 26.65
CA ASP A 42 26.30 -28.93 27.37
C ASP A 42 25.42 -29.36 28.55
N GLU A 43 24.59 -30.39 28.39
CA GLU A 43 23.78 -30.95 29.49
C GLU A 43 24.67 -31.59 30.57
N ALA A 44 25.74 -32.30 30.19
CA ALA A 44 26.70 -32.87 31.12
C ALA A 44 27.33 -31.77 32.00
N ARG A 45 27.77 -30.66 31.38
CA ARG A 45 28.28 -29.48 32.12
C ARG A 45 27.22 -28.87 33.02
N GLN A 46 26.01 -28.66 32.50
CA GLN A 46 24.91 -28.09 33.26
C GLN A 46 24.53 -28.95 34.48
N SER A 47 24.61 -30.27 34.37
CA SER A 47 24.35 -31.19 35.50
C SER A 47 25.39 -31.07 36.61
N VAL A 48 26.67 -30.88 36.25
CA VAL A 48 27.78 -30.65 37.19
C VAL A 48 27.62 -29.30 37.88
N ASP A 49 27.31 -28.24 37.12
CA ASP A 49 27.03 -26.90 37.67
C ASP A 49 25.84 -26.91 38.64
N ALA A 50 24.77 -27.64 38.29
CA ALA A 50 23.62 -27.81 39.16
C ALA A 50 23.98 -28.57 40.45
N MET A 51 24.88 -29.55 40.36
CA MET A 51 25.38 -30.29 41.53
C MET A 51 26.20 -29.37 42.44
N GLU A 52 27.10 -28.54 41.89
CA GLU A 52 27.82 -27.50 42.65
C GLU A 52 26.87 -26.57 43.40
N HIS A 53 25.84 -26.09 42.71
CA HIS A 53 24.86 -25.16 43.25
C HIS A 53 23.92 -25.80 44.29
N SER A 54 23.79 -27.13 44.28
CA SER A 54 23.06 -27.89 45.29
C SER A 54 23.90 -28.12 46.54
N SER A 55 25.16 -28.52 46.39
CA SER A 55 26.07 -28.80 47.50
C SER A 55 26.45 -27.56 48.31
N THR A 56 26.35 -26.37 47.70
CA THR A 56 26.59 -25.09 48.38
C THR A 56 25.43 -24.62 49.26
N LYS A 57 24.23 -25.18 49.10
CA LYS A 57 23.02 -24.79 49.87
C LYS A 57 22.90 -25.49 51.22
N ASP A 58 23.47 -26.68 51.38
CA ASP A 58 23.37 -27.51 52.58
C ASP A 58 24.47 -27.22 53.62
N LYS A 59 24.99 -25.99 53.66
CA LYS A 59 26.09 -25.59 54.56
C LYS A 59 25.59 -25.33 55.99
N ASP A 60 25.39 -26.39 56.76
CA ASP A 60 25.29 -26.34 58.22
C ASP A 60 26.61 -26.83 58.86
N ALA A 61 27.25 -25.93 59.63
CA ALA A 61 28.26 -26.16 60.68
C ALA A 61 29.75 -26.40 60.33
N ASP A 62 30.59 -25.55 60.95
CA ASP A 62 31.93 -25.71 61.58
C ASP A 62 33.11 -26.37 60.82
N TRP A 63 32.86 -27.03 59.70
CA TRP A 63 33.85 -27.56 58.77
C TRP A 63 33.66 -26.87 57.42
N ASP A 64 34.75 -26.56 56.71
CA ASP A 64 34.69 -25.98 55.36
C ASP A 64 35.01 -27.07 54.31
N PRO A 65 34.05 -27.94 53.93
CA PRO A 65 34.26 -28.99 52.94
C PRO A 65 34.30 -28.46 51.51
N THR A 66 34.23 -27.14 51.30
CA THR A 66 34.11 -26.53 49.96
C THR A 66 35.25 -26.95 49.05
N GLN A 67 36.48 -26.93 49.54
CA GLN A 67 37.65 -27.27 48.73
C GLN A 67 37.68 -28.74 48.31
N GLU A 68 37.28 -29.67 49.19
CA GLU A 68 37.22 -31.10 48.87
C GLU A 68 36.09 -31.42 47.89
N ILE A 69 34.94 -30.74 48.04
CA ILE A 69 33.80 -30.86 47.13
C ILE A 69 34.15 -30.29 45.75
N GLU A 70 34.77 -29.11 45.69
CA GLU A 70 35.24 -28.51 44.43
C GLU A 70 36.24 -29.42 43.72
N GLN A 71 37.23 -29.96 44.46
CA GLN A 71 38.20 -30.88 43.88
C GLN A 71 37.55 -32.18 43.39
N GLY A 72 36.62 -32.75 44.16
CA GLY A 72 35.86 -33.93 43.79
C GLY A 72 34.96 -33.69 42.57
N LEU A 73 34.35 -32.52 42.49
CA LEU A 73 33.49 -32.12 41.38
C LEU A 73 34.29 -31.94 40.10
N VAL A 74 35.45 -31.29 40.16
CA VAL A 74 36.35 -31.14 39.00
C VAL A 74 36.86 -32.49 38.51
N ALA A 75 37.20 -33.41 39.42
CA ALA A 75 37.59 -34.77 39.06
C ALA A 75 36.43 -35.55 38.41
N PHE A 76 35.21 -35.41 38.96
CA PHE A 76 34.00 -36.01 38.40
C PHE A 76 33.65 -35.44 37.02
N GLN A 77 33.74 -34.12 36.84
CA GLN A 77 33.51 -33.46 35.56
C GLN A 77 34.47 -33.99 34.50
N THR A 78 35.77 -34.04 34.82
CA THR A 78 36.78 -34.55 33.87
C THR A 78 36.52 -36.01 33.51
N LEU A 79 36.13 -36.84 34.49
CA LEU A 79 35.77 -38.24 34.26
C LEU A 79 34.53 -38.35 33.37
N LEU A 80 33.48 -37.58 33.67
CA LEU A 80 32.24 -37.57 32.91
C LEU A 80 32.47 -37.13 31.47
N GLU A 81 33.19 -36.02 31.26
CA GLU A 81 33.58 -35.53 29.93
C GLU A 81 34.34 -36.61 29.14
N SER A 82 35.31 -37.28 29.76
CA SER A 82 36.08 -38.34 29.08
C SER A 82 35.23 -39.56 28.68
N HIS A 83 34.24 -39.93 29.50
CA HIS A 83 33.37 -41.08 29.21
C HIS A 83 32.28 -40.74 28.19
N VAL A 84 31.74 -39.52 28.29
CA VAL A 84 30.74 -38.98 27.36
C VAL A 84 31.35 -38.88 25.96
N ASP A 85 32.55 -38.32 25.82
CA ASP A 85 33.29 -38.21 24.56
C ASP A 85 33.48 -39.58 23.89
N VAL A 86 34.03 -40.55 24.62
CA VAL A 86 34.25 -41.92 24.10
C VAL A 86 32.94 -42.63 23.74
N ALA A 87 31.90 -42.48 24.56
CA ALA A 87 30.61 -43.11 24.29
C ALA A 87 29.95 -42.51 23.04
N PHE A 88 30.05 -41.19 22.85
CA PHE A 88 29.50 -40.50 21.70
C PHE A 88 30.29 -40.72 20.42
N ASP A 89 31.62 -40.89 20.48
CA ASP A 89 32.44 -41.36 19.35
C ASP A 89 31.96 -42.73 18.84
N PHE A 90 31.70 -43.66 19.76
CA PHE A 90 31.16 -44.97 19.40
C PHE A 90 29.74 -44.88 18.84
N PHE A 91 28.91 -44.01 19.41
CA PHE A 91 27.55 -43.77 18.93
C PHE A 91 27.56 -43.17 17.51
N GLU A 92 28.44 -42.22 17.22
CA GLU A 92 28.60 -41.61 15.89
C GLU A 92 29.00 -42.68 14.87
N ALA A 93 30.08 -43.41 15.17
CA ALA A 93 30.58 -44.47 14.30
C ALA A 93 29.56 -45.60 14.09
N TRP A 94 28.81 -45.97 15.13
CA TRP A 94 27.77 -46.99 15.04
C TRP A 94 26.57 -46.51 14.22
N SER A 95 26.12 -45.26 14.44
CA SER A 95 24.99 -44.66 13.72
C SER A 95 25.28 -44.55 12.23
N MET A 96 26.48 -44.10 11.85
CA MET A 96 26.90 -44.01 10.45
C MET A 96 27.02 -45.38 9.77
N ARG A 97 27.30 -46.45 10.53
CA ARG A 97 27.45 -47.81 10.02
C ARG A 97 26.16 -48.63 9.98
N ASN A 98 25.14 -48.27 10.77
CA ASN A 98 23.93 -49.09 10.93
C ASN A 98 22.65 -48.31 10.59
N ILE A 99 22.45 -47.13 11.17
CA ILE A 99 21.22 -46.34 10.98
C ILE A 99 21.27 -45.63 9.63
N PHE A 100 22.38 -44.93 9.38
CA PHE A 100 22.62 -44.15 8.17
C PHE A 100 23.43 -44.92 7.14
N ALA A 101 23.40 -46.26 7.20
CA ALA A 101 24.03 -47.11 6.20
C ALA A 101 22.96 -47.70 5.30
N VAL A 102 23.04 -47.36 4.02
CA VAL A 102 22.18 -47.93 2.98
C VAL A 102 23.03 -48.87 2.12
N PRO A 103 22.66 -50.16 2.02
CA PRO A 103 23.41 -51.13 1.22
C PRO A 103 23.30 -50.78 -0.28
N ALA A 104 24.41 -50.89 -1.02
CA ALA A 104 24.40 -50.60 -2.47
C ALA A 104 23.53 -51.56 -3.29
N ASP A 105 23.20 -52.73 -2.74
CA ASP A 105 22.39 -53.74 -3.42
C ASP A 105 20.89 -53.41 -3.42
N LEU A 106 20.46 -52.38 -2.68
CA LEU A 106 19.05 -51.99 -2.60
C LEU A 106 18.76 -50.85 -3.58
N PRO A 107 17.90 -51.04 -4.60
CA PRO A 107 17.51 -49.99 -5.53
C PRO A 107 16.54 -49.01 -4.87
N ILE A 108 17.06 -48.10 -4.05
CA ILE A 108 16.28 -47.00 -3.49
C ILE A 108 16.20 -45.89 -4.53
N VAL A 109 14.98 -45.56 -4.94
CA VAL A 109 14.67 -44.41 -5.78
C VAL A 109 14.00 -43.38 -4.90
N ALA A 110 14.55 -42.16 -4.84
CA ALA A 110 13.91 -41.11 -4.08
C ALA A 110 12.54 -40.75 -4.70
N PRO A 111 11.52 -40.35 -3.91
CA PRO A 111 10.19 -40.06 -4.43
C PRO A 111 10.17 -39.02 -5.56
N HIS A 112 11.06 -38.02 -5.51
CA HIS A 112 11.18 -36.99 -6.55
C HIS A 112 12.04 -37.42 -7.75
N GLN A 113 12.77 -38.53 -7.63
CA GLN A 113 13.45 -39.19 -8.75
C GLN A 113 12.53 -40.22 -9.43
N ALA A 114 11.34 -40.48 -8.88
CA ALA A 114 10.37 -41.39 -9.49
C ALA A 114 9.90 -40.85 -10.83
N GLY A 115 10.18 -41.58 -11.91
CA GLY A 115 9.86 -41.19 -13.28
C GLY A 115 10.88 -40.25 -13.93
N LEU A 116 12.02 -39.99 -13.28
CA LEU A 116 13.14 -39.28 -13.89
C LEU A 116 13.92 -40.24 -14.77
N ASP A 117 13.65 -40.22 -16.07
CA ASP A 117 14.45 -40.95 -17.05
C ASP A 117 15.58 -40.06 -17.58
N LEU A 118 16.76 -40.20 -16.97
CA LEU A 118 17.98 -39.51 -17.41
C LEU A 118 18.58 -40.14 -18.67
N ALA A 119 18.15 -41.33 -19.09
CA ALA A 119 18.62 -41.95 -20.33
C ALA A 119 17.94 -41.32 -21.55
N GLY A 120 16.64 -41.01 -21.46
CA GLY A 120 15.89 -40.35 -22.53
C GLY A 120 16.37 -38.92 -22.86
N ALA A 121 16.98 -38.23 -21.89
CA ALA A 121 17.59 -36.90 -22.09
C ALA A 121 18.72 -36.90 -23.12
N ALA A 122 19.57 -37.94 -23.11
CA ALA A 122 20.65 -38.10 -24.08
C ALA A 122 20.14 -38.44 -25.49
N GLU A 123 18.97 -39.07 -25.59
CA GLU A 123 18.37 -39.50 -26.85
C GLU A 123 17.54 -38.40 -27.54
N GLN A 124 17.07 -37.38 -26.81
CA GLN A 124 16.15 -36.36 -27.33
C GLN A 124 16.54 -34.90 -26.96
N PRO A 125 17.72 -34.41 -27.40
CA PRO A 125 18.16 -33.03 -27.10
C PRO A 125 17.23 -31.96 -27.71
N GLU A 126 16.56 -32.27 -28.82
CA GLU A 126 15.58 -31.37 -29.44
C GLU A 126 14.40 -31.11 -28.51
N ARG A 127 13.90 -32.14 -27.83
CA ARG A 127 12.76 -32.03 -26.91
C ARG A 127 13.09 -31.17 -25.70
N GLU A 128 14.30 -31.29 -25.16
CA GLU A 128 14.76 -30.42 -24.07
C GLU A 128 14.83 -28.95 -24.52
N SER A 129 15.35 -28.71 -25.73
CA SER A 129 15.43 -27.35 -26.28
C SER A 129 14.07 -26.70 -26.52
N GLU A 130 13.07 -27.49 -26.96
CA GLU A 130 11.68 -27.05 -27.10
C GLU A 130 11.08 -26.66 -25.74
N LEU A 131 11.28 -27.50 -24.72
CA LEU A 131 10.77 -27.24 -23.36
C LEU A 131 11.44 -26.00 -22.75
N LEU A 132 12.75 -25.82 -22.97
CA LEU A 132 13.46 -24.60 -22.54
C LEU A 132 12.91 -23.35 -23.26
N ALA A 133 12.65 -23.45 -24.56
CA ALA A 133 12.03 -22.36 -25.32
C ALA A 133 10.61 -22.06 -24.82
N GLU A 134 9.82 -23.09 -24.48
CA GLU A 134 8.50 -22.94 -23.87
C GLU A 134 8.59 -22.24 -22.50
N ILE A 135 9.54 -22.63 -21.65
CA ILE A 135 9.78 -21.99 -20.35
C ILE A 135 10.09 -20.50 -20.53
N ASP A 136 10.94 -20.15 -21.50
CA ASP A 136 11.28 -18.76 -21.76
C ASP A 136 10.10 -17.95 -22.31
N GLU A 137 9.27 -18.57 -23.14
CA GLU A 137 8.03 -17.95 -23.60
C GLU A 137 7.03 -17.75 -22.45
N LEU A 138 6.89 -18.72 -21.55
CA LEU A 138 6.07 -18.60 -20.34
C LEU A 138 6.59 -17.49 -19.41
N ARG A 139 7.91 -17.38 -19.24
CA ARG A 139 8.54 -16.28 -18.49
C ARG A 139 8.17 -14.94 -19.12
N ARG A 140 8.30 -14.79 -20.45
CA ARG A 140 7.89 -13.57 -21.17
C ARG A 140 6.42 -13.24 -20.97
N LYS A 141 5.52 -14.23 -21.08
CA LYS A 141 4.08 -14.07 -20.82
C LYS A 141 3.81 -13.60 -19.39
N VAL A 142 4.47 -14.19 -18.39
CA VAL A 142 4.34 -13.77 -16.99
C VAL A 142 4.83 -12.33 -16.79
N HIS A 143 5.95 -11.94 -17.42
CA HIS A 143 6.43 -10.56 -17.37
C HIS A 143 5.45 -9.57 -18.02
N ALA A 144 4.87 -9.93 -19.17
CA ALA A 144 3.86 -9.13 -19.85
C ALA A 144 2.59 -8.98 -18.98
N GLN A 145 2.10 -10.07 -18.39
CA GLN A 145 0.96 -10.05 -17.46
C GLN A 145 1.24 -9.20 -16.21
N ARG A 146 2.44 -9.30 -15.63
CA ARG A 146 2.85 -8.45 -14.49
C ARG A 146 2.89 -6.97 -14.88
N LYS A 147 3.36 -6.62 -16.08
CA LYS A 147 3.34 -5.24 -16.59
C LYS A 147 1.92 -4.72 -16.80
N LEU A 148 1.07 -5.54 -17.43
CA LEU A 148 -0.35 -5.25 -17.64
C LEU A 148 -1.06 -5.02 -16.31
N LYS A 149 -0.84 -5.89 -15.31
CA LYS A 149 -1.38 -5.74 -13.95
C LYS A 149 -1.01 -4.39 -13.34
N ARG A 150 0.27 -3.97 -13.42
CA ARG A 150 0.71 -2.66 -12.92
C ARG A 150 -0.01 -1.50 -13.60
N LEU A 151 -0.18 -1.55 -14.92
CA LEU A 151 -0.90 -0.53 -15.67
C LEU A 151 -2.38 -0.46 -15.28
N PHE A 152 -3.06 -1.60 -15.16
CA PHE A 152 -4.45 -1.64 -14.71
C PHE A 152 -4.61 -1.15 -13.28
N THR A 153 -3.73 -1.56 -12.36
CA THR A 153 -3.74 -1.03 -11.00
C THR A 153 -3.64 0.50 -11.02
N ARG A 154 -2.71 1.07 -11.79
CA ARG A 154 -2.59 2.53 -11.93
C ARG A 154 -3.85 3.18 -12.51
N ALA A 155 -4.44 2.58 -13.55
CA ALA A 155 -5.66 3.06 -14.17
C ALA A 155 -6.85 3.06 -13.20
N VAL A 156 -6.99 1.99 -12.40
CA VAL A 156 -8.02 1.88 -11.35
C VAL A 156 -7.84 2.98 -10.31
N HIS A 157 -6.62 3.21 -9.81
CA HIS A 157 -6.35 4.29 -8.85
C HIS A 157 -6.69 5.68 -9.42
N LYS A 158 -6.31 5.94 -10.67
CA LYS A 158 -6.66 7.20 -11.35
C LYS A 158 -8.18 7.35 -11.46
N SER A 159 -8.87 6.31 -11.93
CA SER A 159 -10.33 6.33 -12.08
C SER A 159 -11.04 6.55 -10.74
N ALA A 160 -10.54 5.97 -9.65
CA ALA A 160 -11.08 6.16 -8.31
C ALA A 160 -10.91 7.61 -7.83
N LYS A 161 -9.75 8.23 -8.11
CA LYS A 161 -9.50 9.65 -7.80
C LYS A 161 -10.43 10.56 -8.60
N ASP A 162 -10.56 10.32 -9.90
CA ASP A 162 -11.44 11.08 -10.78
C ASP A 162 -12.90 10.96 -10.34
N LEU A 163 -13.34 9.76 -9.93
CA LEU A 163 -14.64 9.54 -9.33
C LEU A 163 -14.82 10.35 -8.04
N GLY A 164 -13.80 10.37 -7.16
CA GLY A 164 -13.80 11.19 -5.95
C GLY A 164 -13.98 12.68 -6.26
N HIS A 165 -13.26 13.21 -7.25
CA HIS A 165 -13.39 14.60 -7.68
C HIS A 165 -14.77 14.90 -8.27
N ALA A 166 -15.32 13.99 -9.09
CA ALA A 166 -16.65 14.15 -9.66
C ALA A 166 -17.73 14.15 -8.57
N ARG A 167 -17.59 13.31 -7.55
CA ARG A 167 -18.48 13.28 -6.38
C ARG A 167 -18.41 14.57 -5.58
N THR A 168 -17.23 15.04 -5.21
CA THR A 168 -17.10 16.30 -4.46
C THR A 168 -17.62 17.50 -5.25
N ARG A 169 -17.42 17.52 -6.58
CA ARG A 169 -18.02 18.55 -7.45
C ARG A 169 -19.54 18.45 -7.46
N LEU A 170 -20.10 17.25 -7.51
CA LEU A 170 -21.55 17.04 -7.41
C LEU A 170 -22.06 17.53 -6.06
N ASP A 171 -21.45 17.15 -4.95
CA ASP A 171 -21.85 17.58 -3.61
C ASP A 171 -21.81 19.10 -3.47
N ARG A 172 -20.77 19.76 -4.02
CA ARG A 172 -20.69 21.21 -4.10
C ARG A 172 -21.79 21.84 -4.94
N LEU A 173 -22.29 21.16 -5.97
CA LEU A 173 -23.40 21.64 -6.80
C LEU A 173 -24.75 21.12 -6.33
N ALA A 174 -24.80 20.27 -5.31
CA ALA A 174 -26.04 19.65 -4.83
C ALA A 174 -27.01 20.69 -4.26
N PHE A 175 -26.49 21.80 -3.71
CA PHE A 175 -27.32 22.91 -3.25
C PHE A 175 -28.06 23.60 -4.41
N LEU A 176 -27.54 23.56 -5.64
CA LEU A 176 -28.24 24.13 -6.80
C LEU A 176 -29.49 23.33 -7.16
N ARG A 177 -29.58 22.08 -6.69
CA ARG A 177 -30.75 21.22 -6.82
C ARG A 177 -31.79 21.47 -5.72
N ALA A 178 -31.53 22.40 -4.81
CA ALA A 178 -32.46 22.75 -3.75
C ALA A 178 -33.69 23.48 -4.32
N PRO A 179 -34.89 23.29 -3.74
CA PRO A 179 -36.15 23.81 -4.29
C PRO A 179 -36.21 25.34 -4.40
N GLN A 180 -35.35 26.06 -3.66
CA GLN A 180 -35.26 27.52 -3.72
C GLN A 180 -34.74 28.02 -5.09
N ILE A 181 -33.87 27.26 -5.76
CA ILE A 181 -33.39 27.63 -7.10
C ILE A 181 -34.49 27.44 -8.15
N HIS A 182 -35.41 26.49 -7.94
CA HIS A 182 -36.56 26.34 -8.83
C HIS A 182 -37.50 27.55 -8.74
N ALA A 183 -37.62 28.19 -7.58
CA ALA A 183 -38.33 29.46 -7.45
C ALA A 183 -37.59 30.61 -8.18
N LEU A 184 -36.25 30.63 -8.13
CA LEU A 184 -35.43 31.60 -8.89
C LEU A 184 -35.54 31.42 -10.40
N HIS A 185 -35.89 30.23 -10.90
CA HIS A 185 -36.14 30.00 -12.33
C HIS A 185 -37.44 30.66 -12.83
N ALA A 186 -38.39 30.95 -11.94
CA ALA A 186 -39.63 31.64 -12.29
C ALA A 186 -39.51 33.18 -12.27
N LEU A 187 -38.48 33.73 -11.60
CA LEU A 187 -38.24 35.17 -11.51
C LEU A 187 -37.99 35.88 -12.85
N PRO A 188 -37.28 35.30 -13.84
CA PRO A 188 -37.13 35.93 -15.15
C PRO A 188 -38.46 36.22 -15.80
N ASP A 189 -39.43 35.31 -15.73
CA ASP A 189 -40.76 35.50 -16.32
C ASP A 189 -41.53 36.62 -15.61
N GLU A 190 -41.46 36.68 -14.28
CA GLU A 190 -42.06 37.77 -13.49
C GLU A 190 -41.39 39.14 -13.77
N LEU A 191 -40.05 39.18 -13.87
CA LEU A 191 -39.31 40.39 -14.20
C LEU A 191 -39.59 40.85 -15.63
N GLN A 192 -39.79 39.91 -16.56
CA GLN A 192 -40.10 40.21 -17.95
C GLN A 192 -41.55 40.70 -18.10
N ALA A 193 -42.48 40.17 -17.29
CA ALA A 193 -43.85 40.70 -17.18
C ALA A 193 -43.87 42.11 -16.55
N MET A 194 -43.06 42.36 -15.53
CA MET A 194 -42.92 43.70 -14.93
C MET A 194 -42.22 44.68 -15.89
N TYR A 195 -41.21 44.24 -16.64
CA TYR A 195 -40.59 45.06 -17.68
C TYR A 195 -41.59 45.40 -18.78
N ALA A 196 -42.39 44.44 -19.23
CA ALA A 196 -43.45 44.67 -20.20
C ALA A 196 -44.50 45.66 -19.68
N SER A 197 -44.86 45.60 -18.39
CA SER A 197 -45.82 46.54 -17.80
C SER A 197 -45.25 47.95 -17.64
N VAL A 198 -43.97 48.09 -17.25
CA VAL A 198 -43.29 49.39 -17.13
C VAL A 198 -43.01 50.01 -18.49
N SER A 199 -42.62 49.20 -19.48
CA SER A 199 -42.41 49.68 -20.85
C SER A 199 -43.71 49.98 -21.60
N ALA A 200 -44.85 49.44 -21.14
CA ALA A 200 -46.19 49.81 -21.61
C ALA A 200 -46.76 51.06 -20.94
N LEU A 201 -46.07 51.63 -19.94
CA LEU A 201 -46.44 52.94 -19.40
C LEU A 201 -46.12 54.02 -20.45
N PRO A 202 -46.99 55.05 -20.59
CA PRO A 202 -46.69 56.19 -21.45
C PRO A 202 -45.36 56.85 -21.05
N PRO A 203 -44.55 57.36 -21.99
CA PRO A 203 -43.39 58.18 -21.67
C PRO A 203 -43.81 59.31 -20.73
N ALA A 204 -43.02 59.59 -19.70
CA ALA A 204 -43.28 60.65 -18.72
C ALA A 204 -43.09 62.07 -19.31
N ASP A 205 -43.48 62.29 -20.57
CA ASP A 205 -43.61 63.61 -21.19
C ASP A 205 -45.08 64.03 -21.15
N ALA A 206 -45.55 64.27 -19.93
CA ALA A 206 -46.68 65.16 -19.63
C ALA A 206 -46.63 65.63 -18.16
N MET A 207 -45.44 65.80 -17.58
CA MET A 207 -45.29 66.73 -16.46
C MET A 207 -44.81 68.06 -17.04
N ASP A 208 -45.69 69.05 -17.03
CA ASP A 208 -45.35 70.45 -17.26
C ASP A 208 -44.03 70.80 -16.54
N PRO A 209 -43.09 71.52 -17.19
CA PRO A 209 -41.87 72.01 -16.55
C PRO A 209 -42.12 73.06 -15.43
N ALA A 210 -43.37 73.25 -15.00
CA ALA A 210 -43.79 74.21 -13.99
C ALA A 210 -44.06 73.61 -12.60
N SER A 211 -43.98 72.29 -12.39
CA SER A 211 -44.25 71.66 -11.08
C SER A 211 -43.09 70.93 -10.42
N ALA A 212 -41.88 70.99 -10.97
CA ALA A 212 -40.66 70.51 -10.31
C ALA A 212 -39.72 71.68 -9.97
N ALA A 213 -40.20 72.62 -9.17
CA ALA A 213 -39.27 73.45 -8.42
C ALA A 213 -38.57 72.55 -7.39
N PRO A 214 -37.23 72.43 -7.37
CA PRO A 214 -36.58 71.90 -6.18
C PRO A 214 -36.85 72.90 -5.07
N THR A 215 -37.61 72.51 -4.04
CA THR A 215 -37.59 73.24 -2.77
C THR A 215 -36.20 73.02 -2.18
N THR A 216 -35.22 73.78 -2.67
CA THR A 216 -33.96 74.01 -1.98
C THR A 216 -34.29 74.77 -0.71
N GLU A 217 -34.63 74.03 0.35
CA GLU A 217 -34.48 74.54 1.71
C GLU A 217 -32.97 74.83 1.89
N PRO A 218 -32.56 76.08 2.15
CA PRO A 218 -31.15 76.41 2.29
C PRO A 218 -30.61 75.73 3.55
N GLY A 219 -29.85 74.63 3.37
CA GLY A 219 -29.16 73.92 4.46
C GLY A 219 -29.16 72.39 4.39
N LYS A 220 -30.01 71.76 3.56
CA LYS A 220 -30.04 70.29 3.40
C LYS A 220 -29.22 69.83 2.20
N ARG A 221 -28.57 68.67 2.31
CA ARG A 221 -27.66 68.17 1.27
C ARG A 221 -28.48 67.65 0.06
N PRO A 222 -27.98 67.79 -1.19
CA PRO A 222 -28.74 67.46 -2.40
C PRO A 222 -29.25 66.01 -2.50
N TRP A 223 -28.65 65.09 -1.76
CA TRP A 223 -29.04 63.68 -1.72
C TRP A 223 -30.15 63.37 -0.69
N GLU A 224 -30.50 64.32 0.17
CA GLU A 224 -31.56 64.18 1.19
C GLU A 224 -32.92 64.67 0.68
N THR A 225 -32.96 65.41 -0.43
CA THR A 225 -34.17 66.05 -0.94
C THR A 225 -34.87 65.26 -2.06
N SER A 226 -34.16 64.36 -2.73
CA SER A 226 -34.74 63.52 -3.79
C SER A 226 -33.97 62.21 -3.97
N LYS A 227 -34.70 61.16 -4.38
CA LYS A 227 -34.13 59.83 -4.69
C LYS A 227 -33.12 59.90 -5.85
N THR A 228 -33.33 60.80 -6.79
CA THR A 228 -32.40 61.11 -7.89
C THR A 228 -31.14 61.81 -7.40
N GLY A 229 -31.26 62.69 -6.40
CA GLY A 229 -30.13 63.30 -5.70
C GLY A 229 -29.26 62.26 -4.98
N TYR A 230 -29.87 61.27 -4.32
CA TYR A 230 -29.13 60.15 -3.70
C TYR A 230 -28.36 59.33 -4.73
N LEU A 231 -28.98 59.01 -5.87
CA LEU A 231 -28.32 58.25 -6.93
C LEU A 231 -27.12 59.01 -7.51
N ASN A 232 -27.26 60.31 -7.81
CA ASN A 232 -26.14 61.11 -8.31
C ASN A 232 -25.01 61.25 -7.27
N TRP A 233 -25.34 61.40 -5.99
CA TRP A 233 -24.34 61.42 -4.93
C TRP A 233 -23.64 60.07 -4.75
N ALA A 234 -24.39 58.96 -4.77
CA ALA A 234 -23.83 57.61 -4.63
C ALA A 234 -22.91 57.25 -5.80
N VAL A 235 -23.28 57.62 -7.03
CA VAL A 235 -22.43 57.46 -8.22
C VAL A 235 -21.18 58.33 -8.11
N GLY A 236 -21.32 59.60 -7.71
CA GLY A 236 -20.18 60.49 -7.50
C GLY A 236 -19.20 59.95 -6.46
N GLN A 237 -19.72 59.38 -5.37
CA GLN A 237 -18.90 58.81 -4.31
C GLN A 237 -18.22 57.49 -4.74
N LEU A 238 -18.85 56.71 -5.61
CA LEU A 238 -18.21 55.53 -6.22
C LEU A 238 -17.05 55.95 -7.15
N MET A 239 -17.21 57.02 -7.90
CA MET A 239 -16.17 57.58 -8.78
C MET A 239 -15.01 58.19 -7.99
N GLU A 240 -15.28 58.88 -6.88
CA GLU A 240 -14.24 59.39 -5.99
C GLU A 240 -13.42 58.25 -5.38
N ARG A 241 -14.07 57.17 -4.91
CA ARG A 241 -13.37 55.99 -4.38
C ARG A 241 -12.52 55.27 -5.43
N ALA A 242 -12.98 55.24 -6.68
CA ALA A 242 -12.19 54.71 -7.78
C ALA A 242 -10.97 55.59 -8.08
N LYS A 243 -11.13 56.92 -7.98
CA LYS A 243 -10.05 57.90 -8.18
C LYS A 243 -9.03 57.89 -7.04
N GLU A 244 -9.46 57.73 -5.79
CA GLU A 244 -8.57 57.57 -4.63
C GLU A 244 -7.78 56.26 -4.69
N LYS A 245 -8.40 55.15 -5.13
CA LYS A 245 -7.67 53.90 -5.40
C LYS A 245 -6.62 54.06 -6.51
N ALA A 246 -6.92 54.83 -7.55
CA ALA A 246 -5.96 55.12 -8.60
C ALA A 246 -4.83 56.09 -8.17
N GLN A 247 -5.07 57.00 -7.22
CA GLN A 247 -4.07 57.93 -6.69
C GLN A 247 -3.22 57.34 -5.55
N GLY A 248 -3.75 56.39 -4.78
CA GLY A 248 -3.02 55.69 -3.71
C GLY A 248 -1.94 54.71 -4.23
N GLU A 249 -1.85 54.51 -5.54
CA GLU A 249 -0.93 53.58 -6.19
C GLU A 249 0.35 54.28 -6.75
N GLN A 250 0.59 55.56 -6.39
CA GLN A 250 1.73 56.36 -6.93
C GLN A 250 2.76 56.91 -5.92
N VAL A 251 2.72 56.58 -4.63
CA VAL A 251 3.80 56.96 -3.69
C VAL A 251 4.17 55.81 -2.75
N GLY A 252 5.30 55.13 -3.05
CA GLY A 252 6.00 54.20 -2.14
C GLY A 252 6.79 53.07 -2.83
N GLU A 253 8.08 53.29 -3.10
CA GLU A 253 9.15 52.27 -3.30
C GLU A 253 9.36 51.50 -1.99
N ASP A 254 9.21 50.17 -1.90
CA ASP A 254 10.20 49.10 -2.17
C ASP A 254 9.44 47.75 -2.38
N GLY A 255 9.76 46.98 -3.44
CA GLY A 255 8.88 45.93 -4.05
C GLY A 255 8.85 44.51 -3.43
N PRO A 256 8.51 43.43 -4.19
CA PRO A 256 7.88 43.34 -5.52
C PRO A 256 6.62 42.43 -5.61
N ALA A 257 5.93 42.54 -6.76
CA ALA A 257 5.05 41.55 -7.43
C ALA A 257 3.59 41.39 -6.98
N PHE A 258 2.69 42.18 -7.59
CA PHE A 258 1.40 41.70 -8.14
C PHE A 258 0.88 42.73 -9.17
N ALA A 259 1.46 42.72 -10.37
CA ALA A 259 1.09 43.61 -11.47
C ALA A 259 0.47 42.80 -12.62
N GLU A 260 -0.81 42.41 -12.49
CA GLU A 260 -1.57 41.83 -13.61
C GLU A 260 -3.10 41.91 -13.40
N GLY A 261 -3.60 42.99 -12.79
CA GLY A 261 -5.05 43.14 -12.54
C GLY A 261 -5.63 44.55 -12.69
N SER A 262 -4.80 45.60 -12.78
CA SER A 262 -5.29 46.99 -12.75
C SER A 262 -5.66 47.54 -14.13
N ALA A 263 -5.01 47.07 -15.20
CA ALA A 263 -5.36 47.46 -16.58
C ALA A 263 -6.70 46.86 -17.05
N GLU A 264 -7.09 45.69 -16.55
CA GLU A 264 -8.34 45.02 -16.91
C GLU A 264 -9.56 45.69 -16.27
N VAL A 265 -9.43 46.28 -15.08
CA VAL A 265 -10.53 47.00 -14.43
C VAL A 265 -10.78 48.35 -15.11
N GLY A 266 -9.74 49.04 -15.57
CA GLY A 266 -9.89 50.25 -16.40
C GLY A 266 -10.56 49.96 -17.75
N ALA A 267 -10.23 48.83 -18.39
CA ALA A 267 -10.88 48.36 -19.61
C ALA A 267 -12.33 47.90 -19.37
N ALA A 268 -12.62 47.26 -18.23
CA ALA A 268 -13.96 46.84 -17.84
C ALA A 268 -14.89 48.03 -17.53
N VAL A 269 -14.37 49.12 -16.95
CA VAL A 269 -15.14 50.36 -16.74
C VAL A 269 -15.40 51.08 -18.07
N GLY A 270 -14.46 51.05 -19.02
CA GLY A 270 -14.68 51.51 -20.40
C GLY A 270 -15.71 50.65 -21.15
N ALA A 271 -15.69 49.32 -20.95
CA ALA A 271 -16.65 48.39 -21.54
C ALA A 271 -18.05 48.49 -20.90
N ALA A 272 -18.15 48.85 -19.62
CA ALA A 272 -19.42 49.07 -18.92
C ALA A 272 -20.21 50.28 -19.47
N TYR A 273 -19.52 51.29 -20.03
CA TYR A 273 -20.17 52.37 -20.79
C TYR A 273 -20.69 51.92 -22.17
N GLY A 274 -20.27 50.75 -22.67
CA GLY A 274 -20.75 50.14 -23.91
C GLY A 274 -22.01 49.30 -23.74
N VAL A 275 -22.35 48.85 -22.53
CA VAL A 275 -23.56 48.06 -22.26
C VAL A 275 -24.71 48.99 -21.90
N GLY A 276 -25.15 49.77 -22.89
CA GLY A 276 -26.14 50.82 -22.72
C GLY A 276 -27.40 50.67 -23.57
N ARG A 277 -27.59 49.55 -24.27
CA ARG A 277 -28.80 49.28 -25.06
C ARG A 277 -29.45 47.96 -24.69
N ALA A 278 -30.78 47.97 -24.63
CA ALA A 278 -31.61 46.79 -24.33
C ALA A 278 -31.37 45.61 -25.30
N GLU A 279 -30.82 45.90 -26.48
CA GLU A 279 -30.47 44.92 -27.52
C GLU A 279 -29.27 44.04 -27.12
N ASP A 280 -28.30 44.59 -26.35
CA ASP A 280 -27.09 43.86 -25.94
C ASP A 280 -27.39 42.84 -24.83
N VAL A 281 -28.37 43.15 -23.96
CA VAL A 281 -28.85 42.24 -22.90
C VAL A 281 -29.58 41.04 -23.51
N LYS A 282 -30.31 41.25 -24.62
CA LYS A 282 -30.99 40.17 -25.36
C LYS A 282 -29.99 39.23 -26.04
N ALA A 283 -28.93 39.76 -26.65
CA ALA A 283 -27.89 38.96 -27.30
C ALA A 283 -27.13 38.06 -26.30
N MET A 284 -26.91 38.53 -25.07
CA MET A 284 -26.27 37.72 -24.05
C MET A 284 -27.16 36.57 -23.53
N LEU A 285 -28.48 36.78 -23.46
CA LEU A 285 -29.43 35.75 -23.03
C LEU A 285 -29.58 34.62 -24.05
N GLU A 286 -29.55 34.93 -25.34
CA GLU A 286 -29.63 33.92 -26.41
C GLU A 286 -28.35 33.05 -26.50
N ALA A 287 -27.18 33.60 -26.16
CA ALA A 287 -25.91 32.86 -26.14
C ALA A 287 -25.85 31.80 -25.02
N VAL A 288 -26.48 32.05 -23.87
CA VAL A 288 -26.51 31.11 -22.73
C VAL A 288 -27.48 29.95 -22.97
N GLY A 289 -28.52 30.15 -23.80
CA GLY A 289 -29.49 29.10 -24.16
C GLY A 289 -28.97 28.04 -25.14
N GLY A 290 -27.92 28.33 -25.91
CA GLY A 290 -27.43 27.47 -27.00
C GLY A 290 -26.53 26.30 -26.58
N ASP A 291 -25.90 26.36 -25.40
CA ASP A 291 -24.79 25.46 -25.05
C ASP A 291 -25.21 24.14 -24.36
N LEU A 292 -26.50 23.99 -24.05
CA LEU A 292 -27.05 22.79 -23.39
C LEU A 292 -27.35 21.61 -24.35
N ALA A 293 -27.20 21.80 -25.67
CA ALA A 293 -27.65 20.81 -26.67
C ALA A 293 -26.58 19.81 -27.16
N LYS A 294 -25.29 19.96 -26.82
CA LYS A 294 -24.21 19.17 -27.47
C LYS A 294 -23.53 18.06 -26.64
N GLY A 295 -23.99 17.75 -25.44
CA GLY A 295 -23.30 16.82 -24.53
C GLY A 295 -24.07 15.57 -24.14
N LYS A 296 -24.54 14.72 -25.07
CA LYS A 296 -25.19 13.46 -24.69
C LYS A 296 -24.98 12.32 -25.69
N GLU A 297 -23.89 11.55 -25.54
CA GLU A 297 -23.94 10.11 -25.85
C GLU A 297 -22.81 9.28 -25.20
N ARG A 298 -23.20 8.07 -24.74
CA ARG A 298 -22.43 6.82 -24.60
C ARG A 298 -21.57 6.56 -23.34
N ARG A 299 -22.18 5.87 -22.34
CA ARG A 299 -22.10 4.39 -22.17
C ARG A 299 -22.61 3.95 -20.79
N GLY A 300 -23.55 3.02 -20.80
CA GLY A 300 -23.92 2.23 -19.62
C GLY A 300 -22.95 1.05 -19.42
N TRP A 301 -22.69 0.71 -18.16
CA TRP A 301 -22.21 -0.63 -17.79
C TRP A 301 -22.82 -1.03 -16.43
N THR A 302 -23.27 -2.27 -16.40
CA THR A 302 -24.03 -2.96 -15.36
C THR A 302 -23.18 -3.32 -14.13
N ARG A 303 -23.83 -3.32 -12.96
CA ARG A 303 -23.24 -3.57 -11.64
C ARG A 303 -23.17 -5.09 -11.38
N GLY A 304 -21.97 -5.67 -11.47
CA GLY A 304 -21.69 -7.05 -11.03
C GLY A 304 -21.02 -7.05 -9.64
N ARG A 305 -21.70 -7.65 -8.66
CA ARG A 305 -21.23 -7.88 -7.28
C ARG A 305 -20.40 -9.18 -7.27
N VAL A 306 -19.18 -9.16 -6.71
CA VAL A 306 -18.40 -10.37 -6.42
C VAL A 306 -18.01 -10.36 -4.96
N GLU A 307 -18.42 -11.43 -4.27
CA GLU A 307 -18.22 -11.68 -2.85
C GLU A 307 -16.84 -12.28 -2.54
N VAL A 308 -16.52 -12.18 -1.26
CA VAL A 308 -15.27 -12.51 -0.57
C VAL A 308 -15.12 -14.02 -0.41
N GLY A 309 -13.97 -14.57 -0.80
CA GLY A 309 -13.55 -15.95 -0.52
C GLY A 309 -12.31 -16.00 0.37
N LYS A 310 -12.49 -16.33 1.65
CA LYS A 310 -11.43 -16.73 2.59
C LYS A 310 -10.89 -18.12 2.20
N ARG A 311 -9.58 -18.34 2.36
CA ARG A 311 -8.99 -19.69 2.46
C ARG A 311 -8.16 -19.84 3.75
N PRO A 312 -8.13 -21.05 4.33
CA PRO A 312 -7.57 -21.32 5.64
C PRO A 312 -6.07 -21.65 5.56
N CYS A 313 -5.31 -21.22 6.56
CA CYS A 313 -3.96 -21.70 6.85
C CYS A 313 -4.09 -22.62 8.07
N GLY A 314 -3.96 -23.92 7.88
CA GLY A 314 -3.71 -24.90 8.94
C GLY A 314 -2.36 -25.52 8.64
N LEU A 315 -1.40 -25.32 9.54
CA LEU A 315 -0.13 -26.04 9.53
C LEU A 315 0.01 -26.77 10.87
N ASP A 316 0.41 -28.02 10.74
CA ASP A 316 0.27 -29.13 11.66
C ASP A 316 1.03 -28.99 12.99
N ARG A 317 0.36 -29.43 14.06
CA ARG A 317 0.97 -29.79 15.36
C ARG A 317 1.19 -31.31 15.50
N ALA A 318 1.03 -32.09 14.43
CA ALA A 318 1.09 -33.55 14.47
C ALA A 318 2.51 -34.14 14.33
N CYS A 319 3.51 -33.36 13.90
CA CYS A 319 4.86 -33.89 13.67
C CYS A 319 5.71 -34.10 14.94
N ILE A 320 5.30 -33.58 16.10
CA ILE A 320 6.09 -33.68 17.34
C ILE A 320 5.81 -34.97 18.12
N PHE A 321 4.70 -35.66 17.86
CA PHE A 321 4.30 -36.85 18.63
C PHE A 321 4.92 -38.17 18.16
N ILE A 322 5.50 -38.22 16.96
CA ILE A 322 6.06 -39.46 16.40
C ILE A 322 7.52 -39.68 16.84
N MET A 323 8.26 -38.62 17.19
CA MET A 323 9.66 -38.72 17.62
C MET A 323 9.84 -39.27 19.04
N PHE A 324 8.81 -39.17 19.90
CA PHE A 324 8.89 -39.67 21.28
C PHE A 324 8.61 -41.18 21.44
N SER A 325 8.04 -41.84 20.43
CA SER A 325 7.74 -43.29 20.52
C SER A 325 8.91 -44.21 20.18
N ILE A 326 9.98 -43.70 19.56
CA ILE A 326 11.13 -44.52 19.14
C ILE A 326 12.17 -44.64 20.28
N LEU A 327 12.18 -43.73 21.25
CA LEU A 327 13.12 -43.74 22.36
C LEU A 327 12.77 -44.74 23.48
N PHE A 328 11.58 -45.34 23.48
CA PHE A 328 11.12 -46.24 24.55
C PHE A 328 11.32 -47.74 24.24
N VAL A 329 11.88 -48.10 23.07
CA VAL A 329 12.04 -49.51 22.64
C VAL A 329 13.48 -50.02 22.82
N VAL A 330 14.40 -49.19 23.32
CA VAL A 330 15.82 -49.56 23.52
C VAL A 330 16.25 -49.40 25.00
N LEU A 331 15.31 -49.54 25.93
CA LEU A 331 15.55 -49.73 27.37
C LEU A 331 14.91 -51.04 27.83
#